data_AF-A0A7J9CWS7-F1
#
_entry.id   AF-A0A7J9CWS7-F1
#
_cell.length_a   1.000
_cell.length_b   1.000
_cell.length_c   1.000
_cell.angle_alpha   90.00
_cell.angle_beta   90.00
_cell.angle_gamma   90.00
#
_symmetry.space_group_name_H-M   'P 1'
#
loop_
_entity.id
_entity.type
_entity.pdbx_description
1 polymer ?
#
loop_
_entity_poly.entity_id
_entity_poly.type
_entity_poly.pdbx_seq_one_letter_code
_entity_poly.pdbx_strand_id
1 'polypeptide(L)'
;MEEARCGYPGFNISCKNNINPIVSLPDDGDYIIHNIFYQNQSFHISRAYSFDADDVCSNSIRSISIPEDRFFLPPNQVNMSLFFDCVSVSELPTSLGFYKVICDAKYGTNVTLSLYSYDDSELSYASRYCNKTVVLPAPVDLPGNETGVQGILNRGFILEWKSSKCSVCEASGGKCGFDDNSNNFKC
;
A
#
# COMPACT_ATOMS: atom_id res chain seq x y z
N MET A 1 -30.19 -1.22 10.16
CA MET A 1 -29.19 -0.84 11.16
C MET A 1 -28.16 -0.06 10.38
N GLU A 2 -28.18 1.25 10.51
CA GLU A 2 -27.35 2.16 9.72
C GLU A 2 -25.90 1.94 10.12
N GLU A 3 -25.04 1.57 9.15
CA GLU A 3 -23.61 1.45 9.41
C GLU A 3 -23.11 2.83 9.85
N ALA A 4 -22.49 2.91 11.04
CA ALA A 4 -21.88 4.14 11.47
C ALA A 4 -20.82 4.51 10.42
N ARG A 5 -21.05 5.61 9.70
CA ARG A 5 -20.07 6.18 8.79
C ARG A 5 -19.04 6.93 9.65
N CYS A 6 -17.81 6.42 9.70
CA CYS A 6 -16.69 7.11 10.36
C CYS A 6 -16.06 8.06 9.35
N GLY A 7 -16.50 9.31 9.35
CA GLY A 7 -15.92 10.34 8.49
C GLY A 7 -16.81 10.68 7.30
N TYR A 8 -16.20 11.26 6.28
CA TYR A 8 -16.94 11.94 5.23
C TYR A 8 -17.53 10.95 4.21
N PRO A 9 -18.84 11.02 3.87
CA PRO A 9 -19.51 10.03 3.02
C PRO A 9 -18.83 9.78 1.67
N GLY A 10 -18.26 10.83 1.07
CA GLY A 10 -17.59 10.75 -0.23
C GLY A 10 -16.32 9.91 -0.28
N PHE A 11 -15.75 9.54 0.88
CA PHE A 11 -14.60 8.64 0.93
C PHE A 11 -14.99 7.16 0.96
N ASN A 12 -16.30 6.86 1.12
CA ASN A 12 -16.81 5.51 1.37
C ASN A 12 -16.03 4.81 2.50
N ILE A 13 -15.75 5.55 3.57
CA ILE A 13 -15.07 5.04 4.76
C ILE A 13 -16.13 4.42 5.67
N SER A 14 -15.94 3.16 6.04
CA SER A 14 -16.77 2.49 7.04
C SER A 14 -16.07 2.46 8.40
N CYS A 15 -16.80 2.27 9.49
CA CYS A 15 -16.19 2.03 10.80
C CYS A 15 -16.08 0.53 11.05
N LYS A 16 -14.87 0.02 11.32
CA LYS A 16 -14.75 -1.27 12.02
C LYS A 16 -14.98 -1.04 13.52
N ASN A 17 -15.93 -1.78 14.11
CA ASN A 17 -16.31 -1.69 15.52
C ASN A 17 -16.73 -0.27 16.00
N ASN A 18 -17.23 0.58 15.10
CA ASN A 18 -17.59 1.98 15.38
C ASN A 18 -16.43 2.88 15.86
N ILE A 19 -15.17 2.46 15.72
CA ILE A 19 -13.99 3.19 16.25
C ILE A 19 -12.94 3.42 15.17
N ASN A 20 -12.63 2.40 14.37
CA ASN A 20 -11.53 2.48 13.41
C ASN A 20 -12.06 2.82 12.01
N PRO A 21 -11.71 3.99 11.44
CA PRO A 21 -12.06 4.30 10.06
C PRO A 21 -11.32 3.33 9.12
N ILE A 22 -12.05 2.72 8.19
CA ILE A 22 -11.50 1.79 7.21
C ILE A 22 -11.85 2.19 5.78
N VAL A 23 -10.92 1.94 4.85
CA VAL A 23 -11.14 2.03 3.41
C VAL A 23 -10.90 0.65 2.80
N SER A 24 -11.84 0.19 1.97
CA SER A 24 -11.68 -1.07 1.25
C SER A 24 -11.09 -0.82 -0.13
N LEU A 25 -9.96 -1.45 -0.42
CA LEU A 25 -9.35 -1.45 -1.75
C LEU A 25 -9.81 -2.69 -2.53
N PRO A 26 -10.17 -2.54 -3.82
CA PRO A 26 -10.55 -3.67 -4.67
C PRO A 26 -9.47 -4.75 -4.65
N ASP A 27 -9.92 -6.00 -4.66
CA ASP A 27 -9.10 -7.20 -4.79
C ASP A 27 -8.07 -7.48 -3.67
N ASP A 28 -7.85 -6.53 -2.75
CA ASP A 28 -6.89 -6.69 -1.63
C ASP A 28 -7.54 -6.65 -0.23
N GLY A 29 -8.63 -5.90 -0.05
CA GLY A 29 -9.43 -5.89 1.19
C GLY A 29 -9.36 -4.60 2.00
N ASP A 30 -9.52 -4.72 3.32
CA ASP A 30 -9.72 -3.57 4.21
C ASP A 30 -8.41 -2.99 4.72
N TYR A 31 -8.35 -1.66 4.75
CA TYR A 31 -7.25 -0.85 5.27
C TYR A 31 -7.74 0.05 6.39
N ILE A 32 -6.98 0.13 7.47
CA ILE A 32 -7.22 1.03 8.60
C ILE A 32 -6.59 2.38 8.30
N ILE A 33 -7.35 3.45 8.46
CA ILE A 33 -6.87 4.83 8.36
C ILE A 33 -6.32 5.25 9.74
N HIS A 34 -5.02 5.56 9.80
CA HIS A 34 -4.36 6.00 11.04
C HIS A 34 -4.41 7.52 11.20
N ASN A 35 -4.18 8.25 10.11
CA ASN A 35 -4.11 9.71 10.12
C ASN A 35 -4.74 10.27 8.85
N ILE A 36 -5.45 11.39 8.98
CA ILE A 36 -6.07 12.12 7.88
C ILE A 36 -5.45 13.52 7.81
N PHE A 37 -4.81 13.82 6.68
CA PHE A 37 -4.14 15.08 6.39
C PHE A 37 -4.99 15.91 5.42
N TYR A 38 -5.98 16.62 5.94
CA TYR A 38 -6.93 17.40 5.13
C TYR A 38 -6.27 18.43 4.21
N GLN A 39 -5.16 19.05 4.64
CA GLN A 39 -4.42 20.05 3.84
C GLN A 39 -3.85 19.46 2.55
N ASN A 40 -3.38 18.21 2.62
CA ASN A 40 -2.77 17.51 1.49
C ASN A 40 -3.75 16.55 0.82
N GLN A 41 -5.00 16.52 1.29
CA GLN A 41 -6.02 15.58 0.85
C GLN A 41 -5.53 14.13 0.84
N SER A 42 -4.83 13.72 1.90
CA SER A 42 -4.21 12.40 1.99
C SER A 42 -4.39 11.72 3.34
N PHE A 43 -4.38 10.40 3.36
CA PHE A 43 -4.42 9.63 4.60
C PHE A 43 -3.33 8.57 4.63
N HIS A 44 -2.86 8.26 5.84
CA HIS A 44 -1.98 7.15 6.10
C HIS A 44 -2.80 5.90 6.40
N ILE A 45 -2.61 4.84 5.61
CA ILE A 45 -3.34 3.59 5.72
C ILE A 45 -2.43 2.38 5.83
N SER A 46 -2.82 1.39 6.63
CA SER A 46 -2.22 0.05 6.65
C SER A 46 -3.29 -1.02 6.47
N ARG A 47 -2.92 -2.22 6.01
CA ARG A 47 -3.89 -3.34 5.96
C ARG A 47 -4.46 -3.61 7.34
N ALA A 48 -5.75 -3.94 7.38
CA ALA A 48 -6.44 -4.34 8.61
C ALA A 48 -5.97 -5.71 9.12
N TYR A 49 -5.47 -6.56 8.22
CA TYR A 49 -4.81 -7.82 8.52
C TYR A 49 -3.35 -7.72 8.10
N SER A 50 -2.47 -7.76 9.10
CA SER A 50 -1.03 -7.61 8.90
C SER A 50 -0.45 -8.80 8.15
N PHE A 51 0.50 -8.53 7.26
CA PHE A 51 1.35 -9.56 6.67
C PHE A 51 2.22 -10.21 7.74
N ASP A 52 2.39 -11.52 7.66
CA ASP A 52 3.40 -12.24 8.43
C ASP A 52 4.56 -12.70 7.53
N ALA A 53 5.52 -13.40 8.13
CA ALA A 53 6.65 -13.95 7.38
C ALA A 53 6.20 -15.05 6.40
N ASP A 54 5.15 -15.79 6.75
CA ASP A 54 4.62 -16.87 5.93
C ASP A 54 3.99 -16.29 4.66
N ASP A 55 3.35 -15.12 4.69
CA ASP A 55 2.81 -14.43 3.50
C ASP A 55 3.91 -14.11 2.47
N VAL A 56 5.03 -13.55 2.93
CA VAL A 56 6.18 -13.20 2.09
C VAL A 56 6.83 -14.47 1.54
N CYS A 57 7.09 -15.44 2.40
CA CYS A 57 7.84 -16.65 2.05
C CYS A 57 7.02 -17.70 1.27
N SER A 58 5.69 -17.64 1.35
CA SER A 58 4.78 -18.45 0.52
C SER A 58 4.42 -17.79 -0.81
N ASN A 59 4.98 -16.61 -1.11
CA ASN A 59 4.69 -15.82 -2.31
C ASN A 59 3.19 -15.45 -2.45
N SER A 60 2.49 -15.32 -1.32
CA SER A 60 1.04 -15.07 -1.25
C SER A 60 0.68 -13.60 -1.40
N ILE A 61 1.64 -12.70 -1.21
CA ILE A 61 1.49 -11.27 -1.39
C ILE A 61 1.18 -10.94 -2.87
N ARG A 62 0.27 -10.00 -3.09
CA ARG A 62 -0.21 -9.56 -4.41
C ARG A 62 -0.08 -8.06 -4.54
N SER A 63 -0.07 -7.57 -5.79
CA SER A 63 -0.14 -6.14 -6.05
C SER A 63 -1.49 -5.58 -5.63
N ILE A 64 -1.49 -4.33 -5.19
CA ILE A 64 -2.71 -3.62 -4.79
C ILE A 64 -3.27 -2.84 -5.98
N SER A 65 -4.58 -2.90 -6.17
CA SER A 65 -5.29 -2.07 -7.15
C SER A 65 -5.87 -0.83 -6.47
N ILE A 66 -5.46 0.36 -6.91
CA ILE A 66 -5.98 1.62 -6.38
C ILE A 66 -7.16 2.08 -7.25
N PRO A 67 -8.35 2.35 -6.68
CA PRO A 67 -9.47 2.95 -7.40
C PRO A 67 -9.13 4.35 -7.88
N GLU A 68 -8.62 4.47 -9.10
CA GLU A 68 -8.14 5.75 -9.66
C GLU A 68 -9.25 6.81 -9.79
N ASP A 69 -10.52 6.42 -9.73
CA ASP A 69 -11.66 7.32 -9.70
C ASP A 69 -11.74 8.13 -8.39
N ARG A 70 -11.24 7.58 -7.28
CA ARG A 70 -11.35 8.17 -5.93
C ARG A 70 -10.00 8.46 -5.28
N PHE A 71 -8.98 7.70 -5.63
CA PHE A 71 -7.70 7.71 -4.93
C PHE A 71 -6.53 7.69 -5.90
N PHE A 72 -5.37 8.14 -5.44
CA PHE A 72 -4.12 8.02 -6.16
C PHE A 72 -2.94 8.00 -5.19
N LEU A 73 -1.83 7.42 -5.63
CA LEU A 73 -0.59 7.45 -4.86
C LEU A 73 0.08 8.82 -5.01
N PRO A 74 0.66 9.39 -3.94
CA PRO A 74 1.38 10.66 -4.03
C PRO A 74 2.57 10.55 -5.00
N PRO A 75 3.01 11.65 -5.64
CA PRO A 75 4.12 11.62 -6.60
C PRO A 75 5.44 11.10 -6.04
N ASN A 76 5.70 11.33 -4.75
CA ASN A 76 6.90 10.88 -4.05
C ASN A 76 6.70 9.52 -3.35
N GLN A 77 5.66 8.77 -3.73
CA GLN A 77 5.39 7.45 -3.19
C GLN A 77 6.50 6.48 -3.62
N VAL A 78 7.14 5.89 -2.62
CA VAL A 78 8.14 4.84 -2.82
C VAL A 78 7.42 3.52 -3.03
N ASN A 79 7.86 2.73 -4.00
CA ASN A 79 7.39 1.37 -4.20
C ASN A 79 8.43 0.35 -3.76
N MET A 80 7.97 -0.79 -3.25
CA MET A 80 8.75 -1.98 -3.02
C MET A 80 8.34 -3.05 -4.03
N SER A 81 9.33 -3.65 -4.66
CA SER A 81 9.18 -4.78 -5.58
C SER A 81 9.63 -6.06 -4.88
N LEU A 82 8.71 -7.02 -4.79
CA LEU A 82 8.98 -8.38 -4.35
C LEU A 82 9.13 -9.27 -5.55
N PHE A 83 10.29 -9.90 -5.67
CA PHE A 83 10.57 -10.89 -6.70
C PHE A 83 10.48 -12.28 -6.09
N PHE A 84 9.63 -13.10 -6.68
CA PHE A 84 9.31 -14.45 -6.23
C PHE A 84 9.75 -15.47 -7.27
N ASP A 85 9.91 -16.71 -6.79
CA ASP A 85 10.30 -17.86 -7.61
C ASP A 85 11.59 -17.58 -8.40
N CYS A 86 12.58 -17.01 -7.71
CA CYS A 86 13.90 -16.79 -8.27
C CYS A 86 14.70 -18.09 -8.35
N VAL A 87 15.72 -18.08 -9.21
CA VAL A 87 16.71 -19.17 -9.32
C VAL A 87 17.33 -19.51 -7.96
N SER A 88 17.96 -20.68 -7.90
CA SER A 88 18.59 -21.16 -6.68
C SER A 88 19.66 -20.19 -6.15
N VAL A 89 19.92 -20.22 -4.84
CA VAL A 89 20.94 -19.37 -4.19
C VAL A 89 22.32 -19.51 -4.86
N SER A 90 22.66 -20.69 -5.37
CA SER A 90 23.92 -20.96 -6.06
C SER A 90 24.06 -20.29 -7.43
N GLU A 91 22.94 -19.96 -8.07
CA GLU A 91 22.91 -19.35 -9.40
C GLU A 91 22.67 -17.83 -9.33
N LEU A 92 22.27 -17.34 -8.16
CA LEU A 92 21.99 -15.93 -7.96
C LEU A 92 23.30 -15.12 -7.87
N PRO A 93 23.43 -14.01 -8.61
CA PRO A 93 24.55 -13.09 -8.49
C PRO A 93 24.75 -12.59 -7.04
N THR A 94 26.00 -12.50 -6.59
CA THR A 94 26.34 -12.04 -5.23
C THR A 94 25.80 -10.63 -4.93
N SER A 95 25.72 -9.76 -5.94
CA SER A 95 25.14 -8.41 -5.81
C SER A 95 23.66 -8.43 -5.41
N LEU A 96 22.89 -9.42 -5.85
CA LEU A 96 21.48 -9.58 -5.46
C LEU A 96 21.31 -10.23 -4.08
N GLY A 97 22.39 -10.78 -3.51
CA GLY A 97 22.38 -11.40 -2.20
C GLY A 97 21.98 -10.44 -1.07
N PHE A 98 22.29 -9.14 -1.21
CA PHE A 98 21.89 -8.11 -0.23
C PHE A 98 20.39 -7.86 -0.18
N TYR A 99 19.65 -8.18 -1.25
CA TYR A 99 18.21 -8.00 -1.35
C TYR A 99 17.42 -9.25 -0.97
N LYS A 100 18.11 -10.32 -0.55
CA LYS A 100 17.49 -11.60 -0.24
C LYS A 100 16.64 -11.51 1.03
N VAL A 101 15.39 -11.96 0.92
CA VAL A 101 14.52 -12.21 2.06
C VAL A 101 14.89 -13.56 2.68
N ILE A 102 15.08 -13.58 4.00
CA ILE A 102 15.37 -14.80 4.75
C ILE A 102 14.04 -15.50 5.06
N CYS A 103 13.88 -16.70 4.52
CA CYS A 103 12.74 -17.57 4.73
C CYS A 103 13.19 -18.90 5.34
N ASP A 104 12.31 -19.51 6.13
CA ASP A 104 12.54 -20.85 6.68
C ASP A 104 12.62 -21.91 5.58
N ALA A 105 13.38 -22.98 5.85
CA ALA A 105 13.58 -24.08 4.91
C ALA A 105 12.27 -24.79 4.48
N LYS A 106 11.17 -24.64 5.24
CA LYS A 106 9.83 -25.17 4.89
C LYS A 106 9.28 -24.60 3.57
N TYR A 107 9.77 -23.45 3.12
CA TYR A 107 9.35 -22.80 1.87
C TYR A 107 10.15 -23.23 0.64
N GLY A 108 11.07 -24.18 0.81
CA GLY A 108 11.90 -24.70 -0.29
C GLY A 108 13.13 -23.84 -0.56
N THR A 109 13.68 -23.97 -1.77
CA THR A 109 14.96 -23.38 -2.17
C THR A 109 14.83 -22.13 -3.03
N ASN A 110 13.61 -21.78 -3.45
CA ASN A 110 13.38 -20.61 -4.30
C ASN A 110 13.68 -19.35 -3.50
N VAL A 111 14.44 -18.44 -4.11
CA VAL A 111 14.83 -17.19 -3.45
C VAL A 111 13.74 -16.15 -3.65
N THR A 112 13.47 -15.37 -2.59
CA THR A 112 12.66 -14.16 -2.66
C THR A 112 13.57 -12.95 -2.50
N LEU A 113 13.43 -11.95 -3.36
CA LEU A 113 14.16 -10.68 -3.26
C LEU A 113 13.21 -9.53 -2.97
N SER A 114 13.65 -8.56 -2.18
CA SER A 114 12.93 -7.32 -1.92
C SER A 114 13.80 -6.11 -2.27
N LEU A 115 13.36 -5.33 -3.26
CA LEU A 115 14.05 -4.15 -3.74
C LEU A 115 13.12 -2.94 -3.68
N TYR A 116 13.67 -1.76 -3.41
CA TYR A 116 12.92 -0.52 -3.58
C TYR A 116 13.02 -0.05 -5.02
N SER A 117 11.96 0.56 -5.54
CA SER A 117 11.88 1.03 -6.92
C SER A 117 12.59 2.37 -7.16
N TYR A 118 13.75 2.59 -6.53
CA TYR A 118 14.60 3.75 -6.79
C TYR A 118 15.55 3.53 -7.97
N ASP A 119 15.94 2.27 -8.24
CA ASP A 119 16.93 1.92 -9.26
C ASP A 119 16.34 0.92 -10.28
N ASP A 120 15.92 1.45 -11.43
CA ASP A 120 15.37 0.65 -12.53
C ASP A 120 16.36 -0.41 -13.05
N SER A 121 17.67 -0.17 -12.92
CA SER A 121 18.69 -1.10 -13.39
C SER A 121 18.76 -2.34 -12.51
N GLU A 122 18.64 -2.19 -11.19
CA GLU A 122 18.60 -3.32 -10.24
C GLU A 122 17.30 -4.10 -10.37
N LEU A 123 16.16 -3.42 -10.54
CA LEU A 123 14.87 -4.07 -10.79
C LEU A 123 14.92 -4.91 -12.07
N SER A 124 15.42 -4.33 -13.17
CA SER A 124 15.59 -5.03 -14.44
C SER A 124 16.54 -6.22 -14.28
N TYR A 125 17.62 -6.06 -13.52
CA TYR A 125 18.57 -7.13 -13.29
C TYR A 125 17.93 -8.28 -12.49
N ALA A 126 17.25 -7.99 -11.38
CA ALA A 126 16.55 -8.98 -10.56
C ALA A 126 15.49 -9.75 -11.35
N SER A 127 14.70 -9.06 -12.20
CA SER A 127 13.66 -9.68 -13.03
C SER A 127 14.16 -10.79 -13.96
N ARG A 128 15.45 -10.81 -14.33
CA ARG A 128 16.02 -11.85 -15.20
C ARG A 128 16.18 -13.19 -14.49
N TYR A 129 16.19 -13.16 -13.16
CA TYR A 129 16.44 -14.32 -12.31
C TYR A 129 15.18 -14.79 -11.60
N CYS A 130 14.04 -14.11 -11.76
CA CYS A 130 12.82 -14.35 -11.01
C CYS A 130 11.60 -14.39 -11.92
N ASN A 131 10.68 -15.32 -11.65
CA ASN A 131 9.54 -15.56 -12.54
C ASN A 131 8.32 -14.67 -12.23
N LYS A 132 8.21 -14.16 -11.01
CA LYS A 132 7.07 -13.37 -10.56
C LYS A 132 7.54 -12.10 -9.86
N THR A 133 6.91 -10.99 -10.17
CA THR A 133 7.17 -9.70 -9.52
C THR A 133 5.86 -9.11 -9.01
N VAL A 134 5.88 -8.59 -7.79
CA VAL A 134 4.77 -7.86 -7.17
C VAL A 134 5.27 -6.51 -6.73
N VAL A 135 4.51 -5.46 -7.03
CA VAL A 135 4.85 -4.08 -6.68
C VAL A 135 3.83 -3.54 -5.70
N LEU A 136 4.32 -2.97 -4.61
CA LEU A 136 3.52 -2.45 -3.51
C LEU A 136 3.99 -1.06 -3.11
N PRO A 137 3.08 -0.14 -2.75
CA PRO A 137 3.46 1.08 -2.07
C PRO A 137 4.14 0.76 -0.74
N ALA A 138 5.27 1.40 -0.47
CA ALA A 138 6.03 1.30 0.76
C ALA A 138 5.85 2.56 1.63
N PRO A 139 6.18 2.53 2.92
CA PRO A 139 6.18 3.75 3.74
C PRO A 139 7.14 4.80 3.19
N VAL A 140 6.73 6.08 3.21
CA VAL A 140 7.58 7.21 2.77
C VAL A 140 8.75 7.41 3.75
N ASP A 141 8.51 7.18 5.04
CA ASP A 141 9.55 7.16 6.07
C ASP A 141 10.07 5.74 6.25
N LEU A 142 11.27 5.46 5.73
CA LEU A 142 12.00 4.22 5.97
C LEU A 142 12.96 4.42 7.15
N PRO A 143 12.58 4.18 8.42
CA PRO A 143 13.56 4.11 9.48
C PRO A 143 14.54 2.98 9.19
N GLY A 144 15.83 3.33 9.18
CA GLY A 144 16.97 2.46 8.86
C GLY A 144 17.30 1.40 9.91
N ASN A 145 16.31 0.93 10.67
CA ASN A 145 16.48 -0.21 11.57
C ASN A 145 15.67 -1.40 11.03
N GLU A 146 16.39 -2.50 10.87
CA GLU A 146 16.05 -3.79 10.28
C GLU A 146 14.69 -4.34 10.72
N THR A 147 13.61 -3.84 10.13
CA THR A 147 12.35 -4.58 10.07
C THR A 147 12.33 -5.36 8.78
N GLY A 148 12.09 -6.68 8.85
CA GLY A 148 11.87 -7.50 7.66
C GLY A 148 10.76 -6.93 6.76
N VAL A 149 10.69 -7.43 5.52
CA VAL A 149 9.75 -7.00 4.48
C VAL A 149 8.32 -6.83 4.99
N GLN A 150 7.82 -7.81 5.74
CA GLN A 150 6.48 -7.78 6.34
C GLN A 150 6.29 -6.59 7.29
N GLY A 151 7.30 -6.26 8.09
CA GLY A 151 7.26 -5.12 9.01
C GLY A 151 7.23 -3.79 8.26
N ILE A 152 7.91 -3.68 7.12
CA ILE A 152 7.88 -2.49 6.26
C ILE A 152 6.49 -2.34 5.64
N LEU A 153 5.96 -3.39 5.01
CA LEU A 153 4.65 -3.35 4.36
C LEU A 153 3.50 -3.08 5.37
N ASN A 154 3.60 -3.61 6.59
CA ASN A 154 2.60 -3.42 7.62
C ASN A 154 2.53 -2.01 8.21
N ARG A 155 3.57 -1.18 8.02
CA ARG A 155 3.48 0.24 8.39
C ARG A 155 2.50 0.99 7.51
N GLY A 156 2.25 0.50 6.30
CA GLY A 156 1.32 1.10 5.38
C GLY A 156 1.94 2.15 4.46
N PHE A 157 1.09 2.93 3.81
CA PHE A 157 1.47 3.93 2.83
C PHE A 157 0.50 5.11 2.83
N ILE A 158 0.87 6.16 2.10
CA ILE A 158 0.03 7.34 1.94
C ILE A 158 -0.84 7.16 0.70
N LEU A 159 -2.13 7.46 0.83
CA LEU A 159 -3.06 7.52 -0.28
C LEU A 159 -3.70 8.90 -0.32
N GLU A 160 -3.63 9.55 -1.47
CA GLU A 160 -4.32 10.81 -1.71
C GLU A 160 -5.72 10.54 -2.23
N TRP A 161 -6.70 11.35 -1.82
CA TRP A 161 -8.06 11.27 -2.31
C TRP A 161 -8.36 12.39 -3.27
N LYS A 162 -9.13 12.05 -4.30
CA LYS A 162 -9.75 13.02 -5.20
C LYS A 162 -10.95 13.61 -4.48
N SER A 163 -10.91 14.91 -4.25
CA SER A 163 -12.08 15.69 -3.84
C SER A 163 -12.32 16.77 -4.89
N SER A 164 -13.57 16.92 -5.34
CA SER A 164 -13.92 18.10 -6.12
C SER A 164 -13.86 19.33 -5.20
N LYS A 165 -12.78 20.10 -5.31
CA LYS A 165 -12.63 21.50 -4.83
C LYS A 165 -13.18 21.81 -3.42
N CYS A 166 -13.28 20.85 -2.48
CA CYS A 166 -13.73 21.14 -1.11
C CYS A 166 -12.84 22.19 -0.46
N SER A 167 -11.53 22.15 -0.71
CA SER A 167 -10.58 23.16 -0.23
C SER A 167 -10.94 24.58 -0.67
N VAL A 168 -11.34 24.75 -1.94
CA VAL A 168 -11.80 26.05 -2.49
C VAL A 168 -13.15 26.45 -1.88
N CYS A 169 -14.05 25.48 -1.70
CA CYS A 169 -15.36 25.69 -1.08
C CYS A 169 -15.22 26.22 0.35
N GLU A 170 -14.44 25.53 1.18
CA GLU A 170 -14.21 25.93 2.58
C GLU A 170 -13.44 27.25 2.67
N ALA A 171 -12.45 27.48 1.80
CA ALA A 171 -11.75 28.77 1.71
C ALA A 171 -12.67 29.93 1.35
N SER A 172 -13.76 29.68 0.62
CA SER A 172 -14.79 30.68 0.30
C SER A 172 -15.85 30.86 1.40
N GLY A 173 -15.74 30.14 2.53
CA GLY A 173 -16.72 30.15 3.62
C GLY A 173 -17.93 29.24 3.39
N GLY A 174 -17.91 28.44 2.32
CA GLY A 174 -18.91 27.42 2.03
C GLY A 174 -18.71 26.17 2.89
N LYS A 175 -19.69 25.26 2.85
CA LYS A 175 -19.59 23.93 3.47
C LYS A 175 -19.55 22.90 2.37
N CYS A 176 -18.50 22.10 2.33
CA CYS A 176 -18.48 20.98 1.40
C CYS A 176 -19.51 19.94 1.85
N GLY A 177 -20.27 19.38 0.91
CA GLY A 177 -21.18 18.23 1.04
C GLY A 177 -20.82 17.11 0.04
N PHE A 178 -21.21 15.87 0.32
CA PHE A 178 -21.19 14.80 -0.68
C PHE A 178 -22.62 14.54 -1.15
N ASP A 179 -22.82 14.41 -2.47
CA ASP A 179 -24.11 14.05 -3.05
C ASP A 179 -24.12 12.58 -3.46
N ASP A 180 -24.82 11.76 -2.67
CA ASP A 180 -24.95 10.32 -2.86
C ASP A 180 -25.53 9.94 -4.24
N ASN A 181 -26.35 10.81 -4.86
CA ASN A 181 -26.96 10.53 -6.16
C ASN A 181 -25.99 10.72 -7.34
N SER A 182 -25.06 11.67 -7.22
CA SER A 182 -24.10 12.00 -8.27
C SER A 182 -22.70 11.47 -7.98
N ASN A 183 -22.51 10.82 -6.83
CA ASN A 183 -21.25 10.27 -6.34
C ASN A 183 -20.08 11.27 -6.40
N ASN A 184 -20.38 12.55 -6.13
CA ASN A 184 -19.48 13.68 -6.30
C ASN A 184 -19.59 14.67 -5.12
N PHE A 185 -18.52 15.42 -4.84
CA PHE A 185 -18.58 16.49 -3.84
C PHE A 185 -19.23 17.74 -4.41
N LYS A 186 -20.01 18.41 -3.56
CA LYS A 186 -20.64 19.70 -3.80
C LYS A 186 -20.16 20.74 -2.80
N CYS A 187 -19.96 21.93 -3.31
CA CYS A 187 -20.12 23.17 -2.55
C CYS A 187 -21.55 23.66 -2.85
#